data_AF-A0AAD2W792-F1
#
_entry.id   AF-A0AAD2W792-F1
#
_cell.length_a   1.000
_cell.length_b   1.000
_cell.length_c   1.000
_cell.angle_alpha   90.00
_cell.angle_beta   90.00
_cell.angle_gamma   90.00
#
_symmetry.space_group_name_H-M   'P 1'
#
loop_
_entity.id
_entity.type
_entity.pdbx_description
1 polymer ?
#
loop_
_entity_poly.entity_id
_entity_poly.type
_entity_poly.pdbx_seq_one_letter_code
_entity_poly.pdbx_strand_id
1 'polypeptide(L)'
;MLEVINDFLSGKLLIVLIVGLGSYFTIRSRFVQFRHFTHMFSVFKESLRGQAGQLSSFQALMLSLAGRVGAGNIAGVGIAVTLGGPGAVFWMWVTALVGMSSSFFECTLAQVYKRADGDGLYRGGPAYYIQHGLKRKSMAIVFSILLLVTYGFAFIGLQSYTVTHSLQNAFAFDPSHTGIVLAVLLAITFIGGIKRIAAVSDLLVPVKTLAYIGVTLYVIGTQIEHVPAMLETIFKSAFGLDPAFAGLLGSAIVMGVKRGVFANEAGLGSAPNVAAVAAVKHPGAQGVVQAFSVFLDTFVICTCTALLILLSGFYTPGFEGDGIVLTQNSLAAVVGDWGRVFVSVALSLFVFTCILYNYYLGENSLQFLSRNRAVLMVFRGLVLALVVWGSMQDLSTVFAFADITMTCLAFVNLVALALLFKVGLRVMRDYDDQRKAGVKQPVFDSSKFADLDLDRNAWPANPQVETATDNAVGQVQTQR
;
A
#
# COMPACT_ATOMS: atom_id res chain seq x y z
N MET A 1 -24.21 13.18 11.81
CA MET A 1 -23.27 12.97 12.94
C MET A 1 -22.04 12.17 12.51
N LEU A 2 -22.20 10.99 11.90
CA LEU A 2 -21.06 10.19 11.38
C LEU A 2 -20.21 10.95 10.35
N GLU A 3 -20.83 11.67 9.42
CA GLU A 3 -20.11 12.48 8.42
C GLU A 3 -19.30 13.61 9.06
N VAL A 4 -19.88 14.35 10.00
CA VAL A 4 -19.17 15.42 10.75
C VAL A 4 -17.95 14.86 11.51
N ILE A 5 -18.11 13.70 12.15
CA ILE A 5 -17.02 13.00 12.83
C ILE A 5 -15.97 12.54 11.81
N ASN A 6 -16.40 12.01 10.67
CA ASN A 6 -15.51 11.58 9.60
C ASN A 6 -14.72 12.77 9.04
N ASP A 7 -15.36 13.90 8.76
CA ASP A 7 -14.71 15.09 8.21
C ASP A 7 -13.68 15.68 9.19
N PHE A 8 -13.97 15.66 10.49
CA PHE A 8 -13.01 16.08 11.50
C PHE A 8 -11.82 15.11 11.61
N LEU A 9 -12.11 13.81 11.75
CA LEU A 9 -11.08 12.78 11.94
C LEU A 9 -10.22 12.60 10.68
N SER A 10 -10.86 12.32 9.54
CA SER A 10 -10.17 12.06 8.27
C SER A 10 -9.63 13.34 7.62
N GLY A 11 -10.33 14.46 7.74
CA GLY A 11 -9.98 15.72 7.07
C GLY A 11 -9.06 16.65 7.86
N LYS A 12 -9.04 16.59 9.20
CA LYS A 12 -8.17 17.48 10.01
C LYS A 12 -7.12 16.71 10.80
N LEU A 13 -7.52 15.69 11.54
CA LEU A 13 -6.61 14.98 12.43
C LEU A 13 -5.63 14.08 11.65
N LEU A 14 -6.15 13.25 10.75
CA LEU A 14 -5.34 12.29 9.99
C LEU A 14 -4.33 13.00 9.08
N ILE A 15 -4.77 14.06 8.38
CA ILE A 15 -3.91 14.89 7.51
C ILE A 15 -2.75 15.46 8.31
N VAL A 16 -3.03 16.12 9.44
CA VAL A 16 -1.99 16.75 10.28
C VAL A 16 -1.03 15.71 10.83
N LEU A 17 -1.52 14.54 11.25
CA LEU A 17 -0.67 13.49 11.79
C LEU A 17 0.24 12.86 10.73
N ILE A 18 -0.31 12.47 9.57
CA ILE A 18 0.48 11.80 8.52
C ILE A 18 1.47 12.79 7.90
N VAL A 19 1.00 13.98 7.51
CA VAL A 19 1.87 14.98 6.90
C VAL A 19 2.87 15.50 7.92
N GLY A 20 2.44 15.78 9.16
CA GLY A 20 3.30 16.28 10.22
C GLY A 20 4.37 15.28 10.67
N LEU A 21 3.98 14.06 11.05
CA LEU A 21 4.92 13.02 11.48
C LEU A 21 5.78 12.52 10.33
N GLY A 22 5.22 12.33 9.14
CA GLY A 22 6.02 11.93 7.98
C GLY A 22 7.04 13.01 7.58
N SER A 23 6.68 14.30 7.69
CA SER A 23 7.62 15.41 7.49
C SER A 23 8.71 15.39 8.55
N TYR A 24 8.35 15.16 9.82
CA TYR A 24 9.31 14.96 10.90
C TYR A 24 10.26 13.79 10.62
N PHE A 25 9.75 12.63 10.21
CA PHE A 25 10.56 11.47 9.83
C PHE A 25 11.46 11.79 8.65
N THR A 26 10.95 12.48 7.63
CA THR A 26 11.73 12.94 6.46
C THR A 26 12.90 13.82 6.88
N ILE A 27 12.67 14.87 7.67
CA ILE A 27 13.72 15.81 8.08
C ILE A 27 14.75 15.11 8.98
N ARG A 28 14.29 14.35 9.99
CA ARG A 28 15.17 13.71 10.97
C ARG A 28 15.98 12.54 10.41
N SER A 29 15.46 11.89 9.37
CA SER A 29 16.19 10.85 8.63
C SER A 29 17.15 11.41 7.57
N ARG A 30 17.22 12.74 7.44
CA ARG A 30 17.96 13.46 6.39
C ARG A 30 17.49 13.05 5.00
N PHE A 31 16.18 13.15 4.77
CA PHE A 31 15.54 12.93 3.49
C PHE A 31 15.79 11.52 2.95
N VAL A 32 15.53 10.49 3.77
CA VAL A 32 15.84 9.08 3.46
C VAL A 32 15.27 8.62 2.12
N GLN A 33 14.06 9.05 1.76
CA GLN A 33 13.41 8.69 0.50
C GLN A 33 14.19 9.18 -0.72
N PHE A 34 14.82 10.35 -0.65
CA PHE A 34 15.66 10.90 -1.71
C PHE A 34 17.06 10.29 -1.69
N ARG A 35 17.65 10.14 -0.50
CA ARG A 35 18.97 9.54 -0.30
C ARG A 35 19.03 8.06 -0.69
N HIS A 36 17.91 7.35 -0.64
CA HIS A 36 17.80 5.96 -1.06
C HIS A 36 17.13 5.78 -2.41
N PHE A 37 16.72 6.86 -3.09
CA PHE A 37 15.93 6.78 -4.31
C PHE A 37 16.57 5.90 -5.40
N THR A 38 17.84 6.15 -5.73
CA THR A 38 18.56 5.32 -6.72
C THR A 38 18.80 3.90 -6.23
N HIS A 39 19.00 3.73 -4.92
CA HIS A 39 19.19 2.42 -4.30
C HIS A 39 17.93 1.56 -4.32
N MET A 40 16.73 2.16 -4.30
CA MET A 40 15.46 1.43 -4.36
C MET A 40 15.41 0.47 -5.55
N PHE A 41 15.90 0.90 -6.72
CA PHE A 41 15.96 0.07 -7.92
C PHE A 41 16.96 -1.09 -7.79
N SER A 42 18.10 -0.87 -7.12
CA SER A 42 19.08 -1.95 -6.85
C SER A 42 18.49 -3.01 -5.92
N VAL A 43 17.88 -2.58 -4.80
CA VAL A 43 17.28 -3.52 -3.84
C VAL A 43 16.09 -4.24 -4.46
N PHE A 44 15.30 -3.58 -5.30
CA PHE A 44 14.24 -4.21 -6.09
C PHE A 44 14.80 -5.29 -7.03
N LYS A 45 15.88 -5.00 -7.75
CA LYS A 45 16.51 -6.01 -8.63
C LYS A 45 17.05 -7.21 -7.84
N GLU A 46 17.58 -6.97 -6.65
CA GLU A 46 18.04 -8.03 -5.75
C GLU A 46 16.89 -8.83 -5.15
N SER A 47 15.74 -8.19 -4.87
CA SER A 47 14.58 -8.86 -4.26
C SER A 47 13.94 -9.91 -5.17
N LEU A 48 14.15 -9.81 -6.49
CA LEU A 48 13.78 -10.84 -7.48
C LEU A 48 14.51 -12.17 -7.26
N ARG A 49 15.63 -12.18 -6.54
CA ARG A 49 16.38 -13.39 -6.21
C ARG A 49 15.80 -13.98 -4.92
N GLY A 50 14.96 -15.01 -5.06
CA GLY A 50 14.31 -15.69 -3.94
C GLY A 50 15.21 -16.72 -3.25
N GLN A 51 14.93 -16.97 -1.96
CA GLN A 51 15.40 -18.15 -1.23
C GLN A 51 14.25 -19.17 -1.19
N ALA A 52 14.55 -20.46 -1.41
CA ALA A 52 13.54 -21.51 -1.43
C ALA A 52 12.88 -21.67 -0.05
N GLY A 53 11.54 -21.73 -0.01
CA GLY A 53 10.76 -22.09 1.19
C GLY A 53 10.21 -20.92 2.02
N GLN A 54 10.73 -19.70 1.87
CA GLN A 54 10.27 -18.49 2.58
C GLN A 54 9.72 -17.44 1.61
N LEU A 55 8.90 -16.50 2.11
CA LEU A 55 8.40 -15.40 1.30
C LEU A 55 9.54 -14.43 0.97
N SER A 56 9.75 -14.18 -0.32
CA SER A 56 10.80 -13.26 -0.77
C SER A 56 10.42 -11.80 -0.52
N SER A 57 11.42 -10.91 -0.55
CA SER A 57 11.17 -9.47 -0.50
C SER A 57 10.34 -8.98 -1.70
N PHE A 58 10.50 -9.60 -2.88
CA PHE A 58 9.68 -9.31 -4.05
C PHE A 58 8.21 -9.73 -3.86
N GLN A 59 7.97 -10.93 -3.33
CA GLN A 59 6.60 -11.37 -3.03
C GLN A 59 5.92 -10.48 -2.00
N ALA A 60 6.66 -10.03 -0.98
CA ALA A 60 6.15 -9.05 -0.02
C ALA A 60 5.88 -7.67 -0.68
N LEU A 61 6.71 -7.24 -1.63
CA LEU A 61 6.43 -6.04 -2.43
C LEU A 61 5.17 -6.20 -3.27
N MET A 62 5.03 -7.32 -3.98
CA MET A 62 3.85 -7.60 -4.82
C MET A 62 2.59 -7.70 -3.99
N LEU A 63 2.63 -8.33 -2.82
CA LEU A 63 1.48 -8.38 -1.91
C LEU A 63 1.17 -7.01 -1.31
N SER A 64 2.16 -6.18 -0.97
CA SER A 64 1.90 -4.80 -0.55
C SER A 64 1.30 -3.95 -1.68
N LEU A 65 1.81 -4.10 -2.91
CA LEU A 65 1.25 -3.45 -4.10
C LEU A 65 -0.15 -4.00 -4.44
N ALA A 66 -0.46 -5.26 -4.11
CA ALA A 66 -1.80 -5.81 -4.28
C ALA A 66 -2.84 -5.00 -3.49
N GLY A 67 -2.50 -4.63 -2.26
CA GLY A 67 -3.31 -3.76 -1.40
C GLY A 67 -3.42 -2.33 -1.90
N ARG A 68 -2.26 -1.72 -2.13
CA ARG A 68 -2.16 -0.31 -2.56
C ARG A 68 -2.79 -0.05 -3.91
N VAL A 69 -2.53 -0.94 -4.89
CA VAL A 69 -3.02 -0.87 -6.27
C VAL A 69 -4.43 -1.45 -6.36
N GLY A 70 -5.41 -0.74 -5.79
CA GLY A 70 -6.79 -1.19 -5.67
C GLY A 70 -7.79 -0.22 -6.32
N ALA A 71 -9.05 -0.31 -5.89
CA ALA A 71 -10.05 0.69 -6.26
C ALA A 71 -9.64 2.13 -5.92
N GLY A 72 -8.81 2.33 -4.89
CA GLY A 72 -8.32 3.65 -4.47
C GLY A 72 -7.57 4.40 -5.59
N ASN A 73 -6.77 3.73 -6.42
CA ASN A 73 -6.00 4.39 -7.49
C ASN A 73 -6.84 4.76 -8.71
N ILE A 74 -8.02 4.14 -8.86
CA ILE A 74 -8.95 4.42 -9.95
C ILE A 74 -10.04 5.35 -9.43
N ALA A 75 -10.91 4.83 -8.57
CA ALA A 75 -12.03 5.55 -7.98
C ALA A 75 -11.56 6.71 -7.09
N GLY A 76 -10.57 6.48 -6.22
CA GLY A 76 -10.10 7.49 -5.27
C GLY A 76 -9.42 8.68 -5.95
N VAL A 77 -8.62 8.43 -7.00
CA VAL A 77 -8.04 9.49 -7.84
C VAL A 77 -9.14 10.24 -8.59
N GLY A 78 -10.11 9.53 -9.16
CA GLY A 78 -11.27 10.17 -9.80
C GLY A 78 -12.04 11.09 -8.85
N ILE A 79 -12.30 10.64 -7.62
CA ILE A 79 -12.95 11.45 -6.58
C ILE A 79 -12.07 12.65 -6.18
N ALA A 80 -10.74 12.47 -6.09
CA ALA A 80 -9.81 13.54 -5.77
C ALA A 80 -9.83 14.65 -6.82
N VAL A 81 -9.80 14.27 -8.11
CA VAL A 81 -9.86 15.21 -9.23
C VAL A 81 -11.24 15.87 -9.31
N THR A 82 -12.32 15.13 -9.08
CA THR A 82 -13.69 15.64 -9.16
C THR A 82 -13.98 16.69 -8.08
N LEU A 83 -13.65 16.39 -6.83
CA LEU A 83 -13.99 17.25 -5.68
C LEU A 83 -12.89 18.26 -5.34
N GLY A 84 -11.64 17.95 -5.66
CA GLY A 84 -10.47 18.79 -5.37
C GLY A 84 -9.88 19.49 -6.60
N GLY A 85 -10.35 19.18 -7.80
CA GLY A 85 -9.75 19.65 -9.05
C GLY A 85 -8.39 19.00 -9.37
N PRO A 86 -7.76 19.40 -10.49
CA PRO A 86 -6.45 18.87 -10.91
C PRO A 86 -5.36 19.06 -9.85
N GLY A 87 -5.44 20.13 -9.04
CA GLY A 87 -4.49 20.43 -7.97
C GLY A 87 -4.43 19.38 -6.86
N ALA A 88 -5.47 18.55 -6.69
CA ALA A 88 -5.46 17.45 -5.74
C ALA A 88 -4.34 16.42 -6.05
N VAL A 89 -4.01 16.24 -7.32
CA VAL A 89 -2.96 15.30 -7.77
C VAL A 89 -1.58 15.71 -7.23
N PHE A 90 -1.28 17.02 -7.22
CA PHE A 90 -0.06 17.53 -6.61
C PHE A 90 0.03 17.21 -5.12
N TRP A 91 -1.07 17.39 -4.39
CA TRP A 91 -1.11 17.08 -2.96
C TRP A 91 -1.06 15.57 -2.68
N MET A 92 -1.53 14.73 -3.60
CA MET A 92 -1.27 13.29 -3.56
C MET A 92 0.24 12.99 -3.67
N TRP A 93 0.97 13.66 -4.57
CA TRP A 93 2.43 13.49 -4.69
C TRP A 93 3.17 13.92 -3.42
N VAL A 94 2.82 15.08 -2.85
CA VAL A 94 3.40 15.55 -1.58
C VAL A 94 3.17 14.53 -0.46
N THR A 95 1.94 14.01 -0.37
CA THR A 95 1.56 12.98 0.60
C THR A 95 2.37 11.71 0.41
N ALA A 96 2.59 11.27 -0.83
CA ALA A 96 3.41 10.11 -1.13
C ALA A 96 4.89 10.30 -0.77
N LEU A 97 5.49 11.46 -1.07
CA LEU A 97 6.89 11.74 -0.71
C LEU A 97 7.11 11.66 0.80
N VAL A 98 6.18 12.20 1.56
CA VAL A 98 6.17 12.15 3.02
C VAL A 98 5.89 10.71 3.51
N GLY A 99 4.95 10.03 2.86
CA GLY A 99 4.58 8.64 3.11
C GLY A 99 5.70 7.64 2.85
N MET A 100 6.58 7.87 1.87
CA MET A 100 7.75 7.01 1.60
C MET A 100 8.67 6.91 2.82
N SER A 101 8.88 8.03 3.52
CA SER A 101 9.66 8.07 4.76
C SER A 101 8.95 7.30 5.88
N SER A 102 7.65 7.56 6.10
CA SER A 102 6.85 6.81 7.07
C SER A 102 6.91 5.32 6.80
N SER A 103 6.69 4.90 5.55
CA SER A 103 6.68 3.50 5.12
C SER A 103 8.01 2.80 5.34
N PHE A 104 9.13 3.50 5.07
CA PHE A 104 10.46 3.01 5.39
C PHE A 104 10.59 2.63 6.87
N PHE A 105 10.19 3.53 7.78
CA PHE A 105 10.34 3.29 9.22
C PHE A 105 9.40 2.22 9.75
N GLU A 106 8.13 2.23 9.36
CA GLU A 106 7.18 1.21 9.82
C GLU A 106 7.54 -0.20 9.36
N CYS A 107 7.99 -0.35 8.11
CA CYS A 107 8.38 -1.64 7.56
C CYS A 107 9.73 -2.11 8.13
N THR A 108 10.66 -1.18 8.38
CA THR A 108 11.92 -1.49 9.08
C THR A 108 11.63 -1.98 10.51
N LEU A 109 10.78 -1.28 11.26
CA LEU A 109 10.43 -1.69 12.63
C LEU A 109 9.67 -3.02 12.64
N ALA A 110 8.76 -3.26 11.69
CA ALA A 110 8.06 -4.53 11.59
C ALA A 110 8.99 -5.70 11.28
N GLN A 111 10.07 -5.48 10.50
CA GLN A 111 11.13 -6.46 10.30
C GLN A 111 11.97 -6.68 11.56
N VAL A 112 12.36 -5.61 12.27
CA VAL A 112 13.15 -5.70 13.51
C VAL A 112 12.42 -6.57 14.55
N TYR A 113 11.13 -6.32 14.76
CA TYR A 113 10.32 -7.02 15.77
C TYR A 113 9.52 -8.21 15.21
N LYS A 114 9.87 -8.73 14.02
CA LYS A 114 9.28 -9.96 13.51
C LYS A 114 9.68 -11.14 14.39
N ARG A 115 8.80 -12.14 14.46
CA ARG A 115 9.01 -13.38 15.21
C ARG A 115 8.97 -14.55 14.25
N ALA A 116 9.77 -15.58 14.56
CA ALA A 116 9.66 -16.87 13.89
C ALA A 116 8.30 -17.49 14.26
N ASP A 117 7.58 -17.93 13.24
CA ASP A 117 6.37 -18.72 13.36
C ASP A 117 6.68 -20.18 13.00
N GLY A 118 5.70 -21.07 13.19
CA GLY A 118 5.80 -22.45 12.72
C GLY A 118 6.09 -22.54 11.20
N ASP A 119 6.59 -23.69 10.76
CA ASP A 119 6.84 -24.00 9.34
C ASP A 119 7.85 -23.08 8.62
N GLY A 120 8.78 -22.48 9.37
CA GLY A 120 9.84 -21.63 8.82
C GLY A 120 9.35 -20.28 8.28
N LEU A 121 8.15 -19.85 8.68
CA LEU A 121 7.58 -18.56 8.32
C LEU A 121 7.89 -17.49 9.39
N TYR A 122 7.72 -16.23 9.03
CA TYR A 122 7.81 -15.11 9.97
C TYR A 122 6.45 -14.44 10.11
N ARG A 123 6.26 -13.75 11.24
CA ARG A 123 5.15 -12.82 11.44
C ARG A 123 5.61 -11.57 12.14
N GLY A 124 4.95 -10.47 11.83
CA GLY A 124 5.22 -9.19 12.46
C GLY A 124 4.17 -8.16 12.06
N GLY A 125 4.59 -6.90 12.00
CA GLY A 125 3.72 -5.76 11.82
C GLY A 125 3.56 -4.94 13.10
N PRO A 126 2.63 -3.97 13.12
CA PRO A 126 2.57 -3.01 14.22
C PRO A 126 2.20 -3.59 15.56
N ALA A 127 1.31 -4.58 15.60
CA ALA A 127 0.99 -5.28 16.85
C ALA A 127 2.26 -5.82 17.54
N TYR A 128 3.21 -6.33 16.76
CA TYR A 128 4.45 -6.93 17.27
C TYR A 128 5.44 -5.87 17.74
N TYR A 129 5.69 -4.80 16.97
CA TYR A 129 6.60 -3.75 17.44
C TYR A 129 5.99 -2.93 18.60
N ILE A 130 4.65 -2.83 18.70
CA ILE A 130 3.98 -2.20 19.84
C ILE A 130 4.14 -3.09 21.09
N GLN A 131 3.92 -4.40 20.94
CA GLN A 131 4.05 -5.33 22.06
C GLN A 131 5.50 -5.46 22.54
N HIS A 132 6.48 -5.60 21.65
CA HIS A 132 7.86 -5.92 22.04
C HIS A 132 8.77 -4.69 22.08
N GLY A 133 8.55 -3.72 21.18
CA GLY A 133 9.28 -2.45 21.19
C GLY A 133 8.79 -1.49 22.27
N LEU A 134 7.48 -1.25 22.37
CA LEU A 134 6.90 -0.35 23.37
C LEU A 134 6.49 -1.04 24.67
N LYS A 135 6.49 -2.38 24.72
CA LYS A 135 6.03 -3.16 25.88
C LYS A 135 4.59 -2.85 26.29
N ARG A 136 3.73 -2.49 25.33
CA ARG A 136 2.32 -2.11 25.55
C ARG A 136 1.36 -3.08 24.86
N LYS A 137 1.11 -4.23 25.48
CA LYS A 137 0.22 -5.27 24.93
C LYS A 137 -1.21 -4.78 24.68
N SER A 138 -1.76 -3.91 25.53
CA SER A 138 -3.11 -3.35 25.35
C SER A 138 -3.24 -2.56 24.05
N MET A 139 -2.26 -1.72 23.75
CA MET A 139 -2.21 -0.94 22.50
C MET A 139 -2.06 -1.84 21.27
N ALA A 140 -1.30 -2.94 21.38
CA ALA A 140 -1.17 -3.93 20.30
C ALA A 140 -2.49 -4.68 20.02
N ILE A 141 -3.25 -5.00 21.08
CA ILE A 141 -4.59 -5.60 20.95
C ILE A 141 -5.55 -4.62 20.27
N VAL A 142 -5.58 -3.35 20.70
CA VAL A 142 -6.40 -2.30 20.08
C VAL A 142 -6.04 -2.15 18.60
N PHE A 143 -4.75 -2.08 18.27
CA PHE A 143 -4.29 -2.03 16.88
C PHE A 143 -4.79 -3.23 16.07
N SER A 144 -4.68 -4.45 16.61
CA SER A 144 -5.09 -5.67 15.91
C SER A 144 -6.60 -5.73 15.68
N ILE A 145 -7.40 -5.29 16.65
CA ILE A 145 -8.86 -5.20 16.49
C ILE A 145 -9.21 -4.17 15.40
N LEU A 146 -8.59 -3.00 15.42
CA LEU A 146 -8.80 -1.96 14.41
C LEU A 146 -8.39 -2.46 13.01
N LEU A 147 -7.24 -3.13 12.90
CA LEU A 147 -6.76 -3.68 11.63
C LEU A 147 -7.72 -4.75 11.10
N LEU A 148 -8.23 -5.62 11.97
CA LEU A 148 -9.24 -6.63 11.62
C LEU A 148 -10.56 -5.99 11.16
N VAL A 149 -11.05 -4.96 11.86
CA VAL A 149 -12.31 -4.29 11.52
C VAL A 149 -12.18 -3.51 10.20
N THR A 150 -11.10 -2.72 10.03
CA THR A 150 -10.88 -1.91 8.83
C THR A 150 -10.59 -2.78 7.61
N TYR A 151 -9.56 -3.63 7.67
CA TYR A 151 -9.10 -4.39 6.51
C TYR A 151 -9.78 -5.75 6.39
N GLY A 152 -9.96 -6.46 7.51
CA GLY A 152 -10.58 -7.79 7.51
C GLY A 152 -12.08 -7.78 7.23
N PHE A 153 -12.77 -6.64 7.41
CA PHE A 153 -14.21 -6.52 7.14
C PHE A 153 -14.56 -5.30 6.27
N ALA A 154 -14.39 -4.07 6.77
CA ALA A 154 -14.95 -2.88 6.12
C ALA A 154 -14.46 -2.70 4.66
N PHE A 155 -13.15 -2.81 4.42
CA PHE A 155 -12.60 -2.71 3.07
C PHE A 155 -12.97 -3.88 2.17
N ILE A 156 -13.25 -5.08 2.71
CA ILE A 156 -13.69 -6.20 1.88
C ILE A 156 -15.06 -5.93 1.28
N GLY A 157 -16.01 -5.44 2.10
CA GLY A 157 -17.31 -5.01 1.59
C GLY A 157 -17.16 -3.90 0.54
N LEU A 158 -16.33 -2.89 0.84
CA LEU A 158 -16.08 -1.75 -0.03
C LEU A 158 -15.56 -2.13 -1.41
N GLN A 159 -14.55 -3.01 -1.44
CA GLN A 159 -13.94 -3.46 -2.67
C GLN A 159 -14.92 -4.31 -3.48
N SER A 160 -15.71 -5.16 -2.80
CA SER A 160 -16.74 -6.00 -3.43
C SER A 160 -17.85 -5.17 -4.10
N TYR A 161 -18.32 -4.10 -3.44
CA TYR A 161 -19.23 -3.13 -4.05
C TYR A 161 -18.60 -2.47 -5.30
N THR A 162 -17.36 -1.99 -5.16
CA THR A 162 -16.67 -1.25 -6.22
C THR A 162 -16.51 -2.08 -7.51
N VAL A 163 -16.08 -3.34 -7.41
CA VAL A 163 -15.90 -4.19 -8.60
C VAL A 163 -17.24 -4.56 -9.25
N THR A 164 -18.25 -4.85 -8.46
CA THR A 164 -19.56 -5.27 -9.00
C THR A 164 -20.29 -4.11 -9.64
N HIS A 165 -20.23 -2.91 -9.06
CA HIS A 165 -20.74 -1.68 -9.67
C HIS A 165 -20.02 -1.37 -10.99
N SER A 166 -18.69 -1.51 -11.04
CA SER A 166 -17.93 -1.29 -12.28
C SER A 166 -18.31 -2.27 -13.40
N LEU A 167 -18.44 -3.56 -13.06
CA LEU A 167 -18.82 -4.60 -14.01
C LEU A 167 -20.27 -4.46 -14.48
N GLN A 168 -21.18 -4.03 -13.60
CA GLN A 168 -22.54 -3.68 -13.96
C GLN A 168 -22.57 -2.53 -14.97
N ASN A 169 -21.79 -1.47 -14.74
CA ASN A 169 -21.75 -0.32 -15.65
C ASN A 169 -21.16 -0.62 -17.03
N ALA A 170 -20.19 -1.55 -17.11
CA ALA A 170 -19.55 -1.88 -18.39
C ALA A 170 -20.20 -3.03 -19.16
N PHE A 171 -20.76 -4.02 -18.46
CA PHE A 171 -21.30 -5.25 -19.07
C PHE A 171 -22.78 -5.51 -18.75
N ALA A 172 -23.43 -4.68 -17.95
CA ALA A 172 -24.77 -4.91 -17.41
C ALA A 172 -24.89 -6.24 -16.64
N PHE A 173 -23.79 -6.71 -16.05
CA PHE A 173 -23.80 -7.92 -15.22
C PHE A 173 -24.52 -7.68 -13.90
N ASP A 174 -25.24 -8.70 -13.46
CA ASP A 174 -25.93 -8.69 -12.19
C ASP A 174 -24.93 -8.71 -11.01
N PRO A 175 -25.02 -7.77 -10.05
CA PRO A 175 -24.09 -7.68 -8.92
C PRO A 175 -24.07 -8.92 -8.02
N SER A 176 -25.18 -9.65 -7.89
CA SER A 176 -25.26 -10.85 -7.04
C SER A 176 -24.46 -12.01 -7.63
N HIS A 177 -24.62 -12.28 -8.93
CA HIS A 177 -23.87 -13.31 -9.65
C HIS A 177 -22.37 -12.99 -9.66
N THR A 178 -22.03 -11.73 -9.91
CA THR A 178 -20.65 -11.25 -9.91
C THR A 178 -19.99 -11.44 -8.54
N GLY A 179 -20.69 -11.10 -7.45
CA GLY A 179 -20.22 -11.31 -6.08
C GLY A 179 -19.99 -12.78 -5.73
N ILE A 180 -20.88 -13.68 -6.18
CA ILE A 180 -20.73 -15.13 -5.99
C ILE A 180 -19.48 -15.64 -6.71
N VAL A 181 -19.30 -15.27 -7.98
CA VAL A 181 -18.11 -15.66 -8.76
C VAL A 181 -16.84 -15.16 -8.08
N LEU A 182 -16.82 -13.90 -7.64
CA LEU A 182 -15.69 -13.31 -6.92
C LEU A 182 -15.38 -14.08 -5.63
N ALA A 183 -16.40 -14.40 -4.84
CA ALA A 183 -16.25 -15.17 -3.60
C ALA A 183 -15.67 -16.57 -3.86
N VAL A 184 -16.11 -17.27 -4.92
CA VAL A 184 -15.58 -18.59 -5.30
C VAL A 184 -14.09 -18.49 -5.66
N LEU A 185 -13.70 -17.52 -6.49
CA LEU A 185 -12.30 -17.30 -6.88
C LEU A 185 -11.41 -16.98 -5.66
N LEU A 186 -11.92 -16.16 -4.73
CA LEU A 186 -11.22 -15.84 -3.49
C LEU A 186 -11.10 -17.07 -2.57
N ALA A 187 -12.15 -17.87 -2.45
CA ALA A 187 -12.15 -19.09 -1.62
C ALA A 187 -11.06 -20.08 -2.06
N ILE A 188 -10.92 -20.31 -3.38
CA ILE A 188 -9.86 -21.17 -3.95
C ILE A 188 -8.47 -20.67 -3.53
N THR A 189 -8.29 -19.35 -3.47
CA THR A 189 -7.02 -18.71 -3.10
C THR A 189 -6.76 -18.81 -1.59
N PHE A 190 -7.78 -18.59 -0.75
CA PHE A 190 -7.66 -18.62 0.71
C PHE A 190 -7.30 -20.00 1.27
N ILE A 191 -7.71 -21.09 0.60
CA ILE A 191 -7.40 -22.46 1.07
C ILE A 191 -5.89 -22.69 1.20
N GLY A 192 -5.07 -22.09 0.33
CA GLY A 192 -3.61 -22.25 0.34
C GLY A 192 -2.85 -21.33 1.30
N GLY A 193 -3.54 -20.50 2.08
CA GLY A 193 -2.94 -19.55 3.02
C GLY A 193 -2.02 -18.52 2.34
N ILE A 194 -1.10 -17.93 3.13
CA ILE A 194 -0.24 -16.83 2.67
C ILE A 194 0.66 -17.20 1.48
N LYS A 195 1.14 -18.44 1.39
CA LYS A 195 1.98 -18.87 0.26
C LYS A 195 1.22 -18.81 -1.07
N ARG A 196 -0.03 -19.25 -1.10
CA ARG A 196 -0.87 -19.17 -2.31
C ARG A 196 -1.29 -17.72 -2.60
N ILE A 197 -1.66 -16.96 -1.58
CA ILE A 197 -1.99 -15.54 -1.73
C ILE A 197 -0.81 -14.78 -2.37
N ALA A 198 0.39 -14.95 -1.82
CA ALA A 198 1.58 -14.32 -2.34
C ALA A 198 1.90 -14.75 -3.78
N ALA A 199 1.80 -16.05 -4.10
CA ALA A 199 2.04 -16.56 -5.45
C ALA A 199 1.04 -15.99 -6.49
N VAL A 200 -0.23 -15.85 -6.12
CA VAL A 200 -1.25 -15.23 -6.98
C VAL A 200 -0.96 -13.73 -7.15
N SER A 201 -0.60 -13.01 -6.08
CA SER A 201 -0.19 -11.60 -6.16
C SER A 201 1.07 -11.41 -7.03
N ASP A 202 2.03 -12.32 -6.93
CA ASP A 202 3.29 -12.30 -7.68
C ASP A 202 3.07 -12.30 -9.20
N LEU A 203 2.03 -13.00 -9.65
CA LEU A 203 1.62 -13.05 -11.05
C LEU A 203 0.70 -11.90 -11.45
N LEU A 204 -0.39 -11.68 -10.70
CA LEU A 204 -1.45 -10.78 -11.12
C LEU A 204 -1.08 -9.30 -10.98
N VAL A 205 -0.27 -8.94 -9.98
CA VAL A 205 0.07 -7.53 -9.70
C VAL A 205 0.94 -6.91 -10.79
N PRO A 206 2.02 -7.56 -11.28
CA PRO A 206 2.75 -7.04 -12.43
C PRO A 206 1.89 -6.94 -13.68
N VAL A 207 1.09 -7.98 -13.98
CA VAL A 207 0.25 -8.02 -15.19
C VAL A 207 -0.78 -6.89 -15.19
N LYS A 208 -1.55 -6.72 -14.10
CA LYS A 208 -2.57 -5.67 -14.01
C LYS A 208 -1.94 -4.27 -14.08
N THR A 209 -0.79 -4.08 -13.44
CA THR A 209 -0.11 -2.78 -13.35
C THR A 209 0.51 -2.38 -14.69
N LEU A 210 1.21 -3.31 -15.35
CA LEU A 210 1.82 -3.06 -16.66
C LEU A 210 0.76 -2.86 -17.75
N ALA A 211 -0.33 -3.62 -17.73
CA ALA A 211 -1.44 -3.41 -18.65
C ALA A 211 -2.04 -2.01 -18.51
N TYR A 212 -2.29 -1.59 -17.26
CA TYR A 212 -2.84 -0.25 -16.98
C TYR A 212 -1.89 0.86 -17.38
N ILE A 213 -0.60 0.75 -17.02
CA ILE A 213 0.44 1.71 -17.46
C ILE A 213 0.52 1.74 -18.99
N GLY A 214 0.48 0.59 -19.66
CA GLY A 214 0.55 0.49 -21.12
C GLY A 214 -0.57 1.26 -21.82
N VAL A 215 -1.82 1.11 -21.37
CA VAL A 215 -2.93 1.86 -21.96
C VAL A 215 -2.83 3.36 -21.67
N THR A 216 -2.37 3.73 -20.47
CA THR A 216 -2.19 5.15 -20.15
C THR A 216 -1.06 5.77 -20.98
N LEU A 217 0.04 5.06 -21.19
CA LEU A 217 1.12 5.54 -22.07
C LEU A 217 0.64 5.73 -23.50
N TYR A 218 -0.25 4.86 -23.99
CA TYR A 218 -0.92 5.06 -25.28
C TYR A 218 -1.72 6.37 -25.29
N VAL A 219 -2.56 6.62 -24.27
CA VAL A 219 -3.32 7.88 -24.15
C VAL A 219 -2.40 9.10 -24.10
N ILE A 220 -1.34 9.05 -23.29
CA ILE A 220 -0.32 10.11 -23.20
C ILE A 220 0.36 10.34 -24.56
N GLY A 221 0.67 9.28 -25.29
CA GLY A 221 1.25 9.37 -26.64
C GLY A 221 0.31 10.02 -27.64
N THR A 222 -0.99 9.68 -27.60
CA THR A 222 -1.99 10.31 -28.47
C THR A 222 -2.28 11.76 -28.12
N GLN A 223 -2.15 12.13 -26.84
CA GLN A 223 -2.46 13.47 -26.32
C GLN A 223 -1.20 14.25 -25.92
N ILE A 224 -0.03 13.92 -26.50
CA ILE A 224 1.28 14.38 -26.04
C ILE A 224 1.40 15.91 -26.04
N GLU A 225 0.76 16.59 -26.99
CA GLU A 225 0.76 18.05 -27.12
C GLU A 225 0.07 18.74 -25.93
N HIS A 226 -0.90 18.07 -25.30
CA HIS A 226 -1.66 18.60 -24.16
C HIS A 226 -1.00 18.32 -22.81
N VAL A 227 -0.01 17.41 -22.77
CA VAL A 227 0.64 16.98 -21.51
C VAL A 227 1.33 18.15 -20.78
N PRO A 228 2.14 19.01 -21.44
CA PRO A 228 2.79 20.12 -20.73
C PRO A 228 1.79 21.10 -20.11
N ALA A 229 0.75 21.47 -20.86
CA ALA A 229 -0.31 22.34 -20.38
C ALA A 229 -1.07 21.71 -19.20
N MET A 230 -1.33 20.40 -19.27
CA MET A 230 -2.01 19.70 -18.18
C MET A 230 -1.19 19.66 -16.89
N LEU A 231 0.11 19.40 -16.99
CA LEU A 231 1.01 19.47 -15.84
C LEU A 231 1.00 20.88 -15.24
N GLU A 232 1.07 21.92 -16.07
CA GLU A 232 0.96 23.30 -15.62
C GLU A 232 -0.37 23.57 -14.89
N THR A 233 -1.50 23.07 -15.41
CA THR A 233 -2.81 23.15 -14.74
C THR A 233 -2.81 22.48 -13.38
N ILE A 234 -2.18 21.30 -13.23
CA ILE A 234 -2.06 20.62 -11.93
C ILE A 234 -1.32 21.53 -10.93
N PHE A 235 -0.19 22.13 -11.32
CA PHE A 235 0.55 23.04 -10.44
C PHE A 235 -0.22 24.32 -10.15
N LYS A 236 -0.79 24.99 -11.16
CA LYS A 236 -1.55 26.24 -10.97
C LYS A 236 -2.78 26.01 -10.08
N SER A 237 -3.53 24.94 -10.33
CA SER A 237 -4.69 24.55 -9.54
C SER A 237 -4.30 24.25 -8.08
N ALA A 238 -3.17 23.56 -7.86
CA ALA A 238 -2.70 23.21 -6.51
C ALA A 238 -2.35 24.41 -5.62
N PHE A 239 -1.99 25.56 -6.23
CA PHE A 239 -1.68 26.81 -5.54
C PHE A 239 -2.75 27.89 -5.73
N GLY A 240 -3.89 27.57 -6.35
CA GLY A 240 -4.99 28.51 -6.59
C GLY A 240 -4.67 29.62 -7.60
N LEU A 241 -3.66 29.41 -8.45
CA LEU A 241 -3.22 30.34 -9.49
C LEU A 241 -4.03 30.20 -10.78
N ASP A 242 -4.78 29.11 -10.94
CA ASP A 242 -5.71 28.92 -12.05
C ASP A 242 -7.07 29.54 -11.70
N PRO A 243 -7.55 30.57 -12.43
CA PRO A 243 -8.84 31.22 -12.14
C PRO A 243 -10.02 30.25 -12.13
N ALA A 244 -9.98 29.18 -12.93
CA ALA A 244 -11.06 28.18 -13.00
C ALA A 244 -11.14 27.32 -11.72
N PHE A 245 -10.05 27.24 -10.94
CA PHE A 245 -9.94 26.38 -9.76
C PHE A 245 -9.51 27.12 -8.49
N ALA A 246 -9.37 28.45 -8.51
CA ALA A 246 -8.86 29.25 -7.39
C ALA A 246 -9.67 29.05 -6.10
N GLY A 247 -11.00 28.88 -6.21
CA GLY A 247 -11.90 28.60 -5.09
C GLY A 247 -11.75 27.19 -4.48
N LEU A 248 -11.06 26.27 -5.16
CA LEU A 248 -10.87 24.88 -4.74
C LEU A 248 -9.54 24.63 -4.02
N LEU A 249 -8.71 25.65 -3.73
CA LEU A 249 -7.41 25.44 -3.08
C LEU A 249 -7.51 24.59 -1.79
N GLY A 250 -8.49 24.89 -0.94
CA GLY A 250 -8.73 24.13 0.30
C GLY A 250 -9.18 22.69 0.05
N SER A 251 -10.08 22.48 -0.92
CA SER A 251 -10.56 21.13 -1.26
C SER A 251 -9.47 20.31 -1.98
N ALA A 252 -8.65 20.93 -2.81
CA ALA A 252 -7.49 20.30 -3.46
C ALA A 252 -6.54 19.69 -2.43
N ILE A 253 -6.22 20.44 -1.36
CA ILE A 253 -5.37 19.93 -0.27
C ILE A 253 -6.07 18.79 0.45
N VAL A 254 -7.30 18.99 0.93
CA VAL A 254 -8.00 17.98 1.74
C VAL A 254 -8.23 16.70 0.95
N MET A 255 -8.73 16.81 -0.28
CA MET A 255 -9.01 15.66 -1.13
C MET A 255 -7.73 14.99 -1.62
N GLY A 256 -6.71 15.76 -1.99
CA GLY A 256 -5.42 15.25 -2.41
C GLY A 256 -4.72 14.47 -1.29
N VAL A 257 -4.69 15.00 -0.06
CA VAL A 257 -4.10 14.26 1.06
C VAL A 257 -4.98 13.07 1.45
N LYS A 258 -6.29 13.24 1.62
CA LYS A 258 -7.20 12.16 2.04
C LYS A 258 -7.16 10.97 1.08
N ARG A 259 -7.24 11.23 -0.23
CA ARG A 259 -7.19 10.17 -1.25
C ARG A 259 -5.76 9.68 -1.52
N GLY A 260 -4.75 10.53 -1.34
CA GLY A 260 -3.33 10.13 -1.37
C GLY A 260 -2.98 9.12 -0.28
N VAL A 261 -3.38 9.38 0.97
CA VAL A 261 -3.20 8.44 2.09
C VAL A 261 -3.94 7.14 1.85
N PHE A 262 -5.18 7.22 1.37
CA PHE A 262 -5.98 6.02 1.07
C PHE A 262 -5.34 5.15 -0.01
N ALA A 263 -4.73 5.75 -1.04
CA ALA A 263 -4.05 5.01 -2.10
C ALA A 263 -2.75 4.35 -1.64
N ASN A 264 -1.85 5.10 -1.00
CA ASN A 264 -0.52 4.57 -0.66
C ASN A 264 -0.45 3.84 0.68
N GLU A 265 -1.46 3.99 1.53
CA GLU A 265 -1.57 3.41 2.88
C GLU A 265 -0.38 3.71 3.81
N ALA A 266 0.41 4.74 3.51
CA ALA A 266 1.63 5.03 4.25
C ALA A 266 1.29 5.59 5.64
N GLY A 267 1.84 4.96 6.68
CA GLY A 267 1.58 5.35 8.06
C GLY A 267 0.28 4.79 8.65
N LEU A 268 -0.50 4.00 7.89
CA LEU A 268 -1.67 3.28 8.41
C LEU A 268 -1.27 2.03 9.21
N GLY A 269 -0.09 1.47 8.96
CA GLY A 269 0.36 0.24 9.62
C GLY A 269 -0.14 -1.04 8.97
N SER A 270 -0.71 -0.98 7.77
CA SER A 270 -1.16 -2.14 6.98
C SER A 270 0.03 -2.86 6.31
N ALA A 271 0.77 -2.17 5.44
CA ALA A 271 1.91 -2.71 4.71
C ALA A 271 3.01 -3.37 5.57
N PRO A 272 3.32 -2.91 6.80
CA PRO A 272 4.32 -3.54 7.64
C PRO A 272 4.01 -5.00 8.03
N ASN A 273 2.73 -5.39 8.06
CA ASN A 273 2.34 -6.78 8.33
C ASN A 273 2.85 -7.73 7.24
N VAL A 274 2.69 -7.32 5.98
CA VAL A 274 3.25 -8.02 4.81
C VAL A 274 4.77 -7.87 4.77
N ALA A 275 5.27 -6.67 5.10
CA ALA A 275 6.70 -6.44 5.06
C ALA A 275 7.43 -7.40 6.01
N ALA A 276 6.88 -7.70 7.19
CA ALA A 276 7.49 -8.54 8.22
C ALA A 276 7.64 -10.02 7.84
N VAL A 277 6.81 -10.54 6.93
CA VAL A 277 6.92 -11.95 6.52
C VAL A 277 8.06 -12.23 5.56
N ALA A 278 8.64 -11.17 4.98
CA ALA A 278 9.77 -11.29 4.07
C ALA A 278 11.04 -11.78 4.78
N ALA A 279 11.68 -12.78 4.18
CA ALA A 279 13.03 -13.18 4.51
C ALA A 279 14.03 -12.22 3.87
N VAL A 280 14.69 -11.40 4.70
CA VAL A 280 15.67 -10.41 4.25
C VAL A 280 16.89 -10.44 5.16
N LYS A 281 18.06 -10.08 4.61
CA LYS A 281 19.32 -10.02 5.35
C LYS A 281 19.37 -8.85 6.32
N HIS A 282 18.65 -7.75 6.05
CA HIS A 282 18.62 -6.58 6.91
C HIS A 282 17.25 -5.86 6.89
N PRO A 283 16.67 -5.46 8.05
CA PRO A 283 15.38 -4.75 8.13
C PRO A 283 15.29 -3.51 7.25
N GLY A 284 16.36 -2.70 7.23
CA GLY A 284 16.47 -1.50 6.40
C GLY A 284 16.29 -1.75 4.90
N ALA A 285 16.70 -2.92 4.37
CA ALA A 285 16.48 -3.26 2.96
C ALA A 285 14.98 -3.38 2.65
N GLN A 286 14.22 -4.01 3.54
CA GLN A 286 12.77 -4.12 3.39
C GLN A 286 12.08 -2.75 3.55
N GLY A 287 12.59 -1.88 4.43
CA GLY A 287 12.15 -0.49 4.50
C GLY A 287 12.31 0.24 3.16
N VAL A 288 13.45 0.08 2.48
CA VAL A 288 13.69 0.68 1.14
C VAL A 288 12.70 0.13 0.10
N VAL A 289 12.48 -1.18 0.08
CA VAL A 289 11.54 -1.83 -0.86
C VAL A 289 10.11 -1.33 -0.66
N GLN A 290 9.68 -1.12 0.59
CA GLN A 290 8.33 -0.67 0.87
C GLN A 290 8.14 0.83 0.60
N ALA A 291 9.18 1.66 0.79
CA ALA A 291 9.17 3.03 0.30
C ALA A 291 9.06 3.09 -1.24
N PHE A 292 9.71 2.17 -1.96
CA PHE A 292 9.56 2.04 -3.42
C PHE A 292 8.13 1.66 -3.82
N SER A 293 7.45 0.81 -3.03
CA SER A 293 6.04 0.49 -3.24
C SER A 293 5.13 1.72 -3.20
N VAL A 294 5.37 2.64 -2.25
CA VAL A 294 4.63 3.92 -2.16
C VAL A 294 4.89 4.81 -3.38
N PHE A 295 6.13 4.83 -3.88
CA PHE A 295 6.46 5.55 -5.11
C PHE A 295 5.72 4.99 -6.33
N LEU A 296 5.76 3.67 -6.54
CA LEU A 296 5.06 3.00 -7.64
C LEU A 296 3.55 3.26 -7.59
N ASP A 297 2.97 3.18 -6.39
CA ASP A 297 1.55 3.45 -6.19
C ASP A 297 1.15 4.86 -6.66
N THR A 298 1.76 5.90 -6.07
CA THR A 298 1.23 7.24 -6.27
C THR A 298 1.87 7.96 -7.46
N PHE A 299 3.20 7.91 -7.61
CA PHE A 299 3.88 8.62 -8.69
C PHE A 299 3.69 7.96 -10.04
N VAL A 300 3.49 6.63 -10.09
CA VAL A 300 3.25 5.91 -11.33
C VAL A 300 1.77 5.68 -11.53
N ILE A 301 1.11 4.91 -10.67
CA ILE A 301 -0.25 4.42 -10.96
C ILE A 301 -1.31 5.50 -10.75
N CYS A 302 -1.30 6.23 -9.63
CA CYS A 302 -2.25 7.33 -9.42
C CYS A 302 -2.06 8.45 -10.44
N THR A 303 -0.81 8.80 -10.77
CA THR A 303 -0.53 9.76 -11.85
C THR A 303 -1.05 9.26 -13.19
N CYS A 304 -0.91 7.97 -13.49
CA CYS A 304 -1.48 7.40 -14.71
C CYS A 304 -3.00 7.60 -14.78
N THR A 305 -3.73 7.30 -13.70
CA THR A 305 -5.18 7.55 -13.64
C THR A 305 -5.50 9.04 -13.78
N ALA A 306 -4.77 9.90 -13.07
CA ALA A 306 -5.01 11.35 -13.12
C ALA A 306 -4.81 11.90 -14.54
N LEU A 307 -3.72 11.51 -15.22
CA LEU A 307 -3.45 11.92 -16.60
C LEU A 307 -4.46 11.33 -17.57
N LEU A 308 -4.87 10.08 -17.39
CA LEU A 308 -5.93 9.46 -18.20
C LEU A 308 -7.24 10.25 -18.10
N ILE A 309 -7.65 10.65 -16.88
CA ILE A 309 -8.86 11.46 -16.67
C ILE A 309 -8.69 12.84 -17.30
N LEU A 310 -7.60 13.53 -16.97
CA LEU A 310 -7.43 14.94 -17.32
C LEU A 310 -7.13 15.17 -18.81
N LEU A 311 -6.40 14.27 -19.47
CA LEU A 311 -6.08 14.38 -20.90
C LEU A 311 -7.22 13.92 -21.82
N SER A 312 -8.25 13.28 -21.27
CA SER A 312 -9.37 12.76 -22.06
C SER A 312 -10.29 13.84 -22.64
N GLY A 313 -10.28 15.04 -22.06
CA GLY A 313 -11.25 16.09 -22.36
C GLY A 313 -12.68 15.81 -21.84
N PHE A 314 -12.92 14.66 -21.22
CA PHE A 314 -14.23 14.30 -20.66
C PHE A 314 -14.49 14.99 -19.31
N TYR A 315 -13.43 15.23 -18.52
CA TYR A 315 -13.55 15.91 -17.24
C TYR A 315 -13.84 17.41 -17.43
N THR A 316 -14.91 17.88 -16.79
CA THR A 316 -15.24 19.30 -16.68
C THR A 316 -15.25 19.74 -15.20
N PRO A 317 -14.81 20.97 -14.87
CA PRO A 317 -14.93 21.49 -13.51
C PRO A 317 -16.38 21.42 -13.01
N GLY A 318 -16.58 20.88 -11.81
CA GLY A 318 -17.92 20.67 -11.25
C GLY A 318 -18.63 19.42 -11.73
N PHE A 319 -17.92 18.46 -12.34
CA PHE A 319 -18.47 17.13 -12.63
C PHE A 319 -19.09 16.52 -11.36
N GLU A 320 -20.34 16.10 -11.42
CA GLU A 320 -21.02 15.36 -10.36
C GLU A 320 -21.18 13.91 -10.82
N GLY A 321 -20.42 12.99 -10.23
CA GLY A 321 -20.49 11.58 -10.61
C GLY A 321 -19.49 10.68 -9.90
N ASP A 322 -19.62 9.38 -10.16
CA ASP A 322 -18.74 8.34 -9.63
C ASP A 322 -17.34 8.43 -10.30
N GLY A 323 -16.28 8.44 -9.49
CA GLY A 323 -14.90 8.46 -9.96
C GLY A 323 -14.52 7.25 -10.83
N ILE A 324 -15.17 6.09 -10.65
CA ILE A 324 -14.97 4.91 -11.50
C ILE A 324 -15.52 5.19 -12.90
N VAL A 325 -16.76 5.68 -12.97
CA VAL A 325 -17.45 6.00 -14.22
C VAL A 325 -16.71 7.13 -14.95
N LEU A 326 -16.20 8.12 -14.21
CA LEU A 326 -15.33 9.16 -14.76
C LEU A 326 -14.11 8.55 -15.46
N THR A 327 -13.41 7.60 -14.81
CA THR A 327 -12.23 6.96 -15.40
C THR A 327 -12.59 6.11 -16.62
N GLN A 328 -13.67 5.34 -16.55
CA GLN A 328 -14.17 4.52 -17.67
C GLN A 328 -14.49 5.37 -18.90
N ASN A 329 -15.24 6.46 -18.71
CA ASN A 329 -15.65 7.35 -19.79
C ASN A 329 -14.49 8.20 -20.32
N SER A 330 -13.55 8.59 -19.44
CA SER A 330 -12.35 9.31 -19.85
C SER A 330 -11.48 8.47 -20.78
N LEU A 331 -11.27 7.18 -20.47
CA LEU A 331 -10.53 6.32 -21.40
C LEU A 331 -11.30 6.16 -22.72
N ALA A 332 -12.60 5.92 -22.64
CA ALA A 332 -13.44 5.72 -23.81
C ALA A 332 -13.52 6.94 -24.73
N ALA A 333 -13.43 8.15 -24.19
CA ALA A 333 -13.37 9.37 -24.98
C ALA A 333 -12.13 9.44 -25.90
N VAL A 334 -11.03 8.80 -25.52
CA VAL A 334 -9.79 8.80 -26.30
C VAL A 334 -9.69 7.58 -27.21
N VAL A 335 -10.07 6.40 -26.73
CA VAL A 335 -9.81 5.14 -27.44
C VAL A 335 -11.05 4.46 -28.01
N GLY A 336 -12.24 4.98 -27.74
CA GLY A 336 -13.52 4.37 -28.07
C GLY A 336 -14.05 3.43 -26.98
N ASP A 337 -15.21 2.82 -27.22
CA ASP A 337 -15.99 2.11 -26.19
C ASP A 337 -15.27 0.97 -25.48
N TRP A 338 -14.27 0.34 -26.12
CA TRP A 338 -13.46 -0.70 -25.49
C TRP A 338 -12.69 -0.18 -24.26
N GLY A 339 -12.49 1.13 -24.13
CA GLY A 339 -11.92 1.76 -22.94
C GLY A 339 -12.71 1.49 -21.66
N ARG A 340 -14.06 1.50 -21.71
CA ARG A 340 -14.91 1.19 -20.55
C ARG A 340 -14.73 -0.26 -20.11
N VAL A 341 -14.69 -1.17 -21.09
CA VAL A 341 -14.45 -2.60 -20.89
C VAL A 341 -13.07 -2.81 -20.25
N PHE A 342 -12.03 -2.18 -20.79
CA PHE A 342 -10.66 -2.28 -20.27
C PHE A 342 -10.57 -1.85 -18.80
N VAL A 343 -11.07 -0.65 -18.45
CA VAL A 343 -10.99 -0.13 -17.07
C VAL A 343 -11.71 -1.07 -16.10
N SER A 344 -12.83 -1.66 -16.49
CA SER A 344 -13.61 -2.56 -15.64
C SER A 344 -12.91 -3.90 -15.40
N VAL A 345 -12.29 -4.46 -16.44
CA VAL A 345 -11.47 -5.67 -16.33
C VAL A 345 -10.22 -5.39 -15.47
N ALA A 346 -9.54 -4.27 -15.69
CA ALA A 346 -8.41 -3.85 -14.89
C ALA A 346 -8.80 -3.66 -13.42
N LEU A 347 -9.89 -2.94 -13.15
CA LEU A 347 -10.41 -2.73 -11.80
C LEU A 347 -10.78 -4.05 -11.12
N SER A 348 -11.33 -5.02 -11.86
CA SER A 348 -11.62 -6.35 -11.32
C SER A 348 -10.37 -7.07 -10.82
N LEU A 349 -9.25 -7.01 -11.57
CA LEU A 349 -7.97 -7.55 -11.14
C LEU A 349 -7.38 -6.77 -9.96
N PHE A 350 -7.51 -5.43 -9.96
CA PHE A 350 -7.06 -4.56 -8.87
C PHE A 350 -7.79 -4.91 -7.58
N VAL A 351 -9.12 -4.95 -7.62
CA VAL A 351 -9.97 -5.30 -6.49
C VAL A 351 -9.71 -6.73 -6.00
N PHE A 352 -9.63 -7.71 -6.91
CA PHE A 352 -9.39 -9.10 -6.53
C PHE A 352 -8.10 -9.23 -5.70
N THR A 353 -7.00 -8.69 -6.21
CA THR A 353 -5.71 -8.72 -5.50
C THR A 353 -5.72 -7.88 -4.21
N CYS A 354 -6.46 -6.77 -4.17
CA CYS A 354 -6.64 -5.97 -2.96
C CYS A 354 -7.41 -6.73 -1.86
N ILE A 355 -8.46 -7.49 -2.22
CA ILE A 355 -9.19 -8.33 -1.26
C ILE A 355 -8.28 -9.43 -0.70
N LEU A 356 -7.38 -10.01 -1.50
CA LEU A 356 -6.39 -10.98 -1.00
C LEU A 356 -5.47 -10.37 0.06
N TYR A 357 -4.99 -9.15 -0.17
CA TYR A 357 -4.19 -8.40 0.80
C TYR A 357 -4.99 -8.09 2.07
N ASN A 358 -6.21 -7.57 1.94
CA ASN A 358 -7.10 -7.24 3.05
C ASN A 358 -7.42 -8.45 3.93
N TYR A 359 -7.76 -9.58 3.29
CA TYR A 359 -7.96 -10.86 3.97
C TYR A 359 -6.71 -11.26 4.76
N TYR A 360 -5.52 -11.16 4.17
CA TYR A 360 -4.27 -11.50 4.83
C TYR A 360 -4.00 -10.60 6.05
N LEU A 361 -4.25 -9.30 5.96
CA LEU A 361 -4.12 -8.38 7.10
C LEU A 361 -5.10 -8.73 8.23
N GLY A 362 -6.34 -9.06 7.89
CA GLY A 362 -7.32 -9.56 8.84
C GLY A 362 -6.88 -10.86 9.50
N GLU A 363 -6.37 -11.82 8.71
CA GLU A 363 -5.83 -13.07 9.21
C GLU A 363 -4.63 -12.85 10.16
N ASN A 364 -3.67 -11.99 9.79
CA ASN A 364 -2.52 -11.68 10.65
C ASN A 364 -2.96 -11.06 11.98
N SER A 365 -3.92 -10.14 11.94
CA SER A 365 -4.51 -9.51 13.13
C SER A 365 -5.22 -10.51 14.03
N LEU A 366 -6.02 -11.38 13.42
CA LEU A 366 -6.77 -12.42 14.12
C LEU A 366 -5.82 -13.41 14.79
N GLN A 367 -4.77 -13.82 14.09
CA GLN A 367 -3.81 -14.77 14.64
C GLN A 367 -2.90 -14.17 15.73
N PHE A 368 -2.75 -12.84 15.79
CA PHE A 368 -2.16 -12.17 16.95
C PHE A 368 -3.08 -12.27 18.20
N LEU A 369 -4.40 -12.19 18.01
CA LEU A 369 -5.39 -12.27 19.07
C LEU A 369 -5.70 -13.71 19.53
N SER A 370 -5.78 -14.65 18.58
CA SER A 370 -6.12 -16.05 18.82
C SER A 370 -5.48 -16.97 17.77
N ARG A 371 -4.79 -18.02 18.23
CA ARG A 371 -4.20 -19.07 17.36
C ARG A 371 -5.17 -20.23 17.06
N ASN A 372 -6.46 -20.08 17.39
CA ASN A 372 -7.43 -21.15 17.20
C ASN A 372 -7.81 -21.31 15.71
N ARG A 373 -7.60 -22.52 15.17
CA ARG A 373 -7.92 -22.86 13.77
C ARG A 373 -9.41 -22.69 13.45
N ALA A 374 -10.32 -22.97 14.39
CA ALA A 374 -11.76 -22.78 14.18
C ALA A 374 -12.11 -21.30 14.00
N VAL A 375 -11.48 -20.41 14.77
CA VAL A 375 -11.67 -18.95 14.67
C VAL A 375 -11.20 -18.44 13.30
N LEU A 376 -10.09 -18.96 12.79
CA LEU A 376 -9.62 -18.64 11.44
C LEU A 376 -10.59 -19.13 10.34
N MET A 377 -11.15 -20.34 10.49
CA MET A 377 -12.15 -20.85 9.54
C MET A 377 -13.43 -20.00 9.54
N VAL A 378 -13.91 -19.59 10.72
CA VAL A 378 -15.06 -18.69 10.87
C VAL A 378 -14.78 -17.34 10.22
N PHE A 379 -13.62 -16.74 10.48
CA PHE A 379 -13.22 -15.49 9.82
C PHE A 379 -13.23 -15.62 8.30
N ARG A 380 -12.66 -16.70 7.75
CA ARG A 380 -12.67 -16.95 6.30
C ARG A 380 -14.08 -17.06 5.74
N GLY A 381 -14.98 -17.78 6.42
CA GLY A 381 -16.39 -17.87 6.03
C GLY A 381 -17.09 -16.52 6.05
N LEU A 382 -16.86 -15.71 7.10
CA LEU A 382 -17.41 -14.36 7.22
C LEU A 382 -16.90 -13.42 6.12
N VAL A 383 -15.61 -13.48 5.77
CA VAL A 383 -15.04 -12.70 4.67
C VAL A 383 -15.75 -13.03 3.36
N LEU A 384 -15.92 -14.31 3.03
CA LEU A 384 -16.59 -14.72 1.80
C LEU A 384 -18.07 -14.33 1.78
N ALA A 385 -18.76 -14.47 2.90
CA ALA A 385 -20.14 -14.00 3.04
C ALA A 385 -20.22 -12.47 2.86
N LEU A 386 -19.25 -11.73 3.40
CA LEU A 386 -19.18 -10.28 3.28
C LEU A 386 -18.88 -9.83 1.85
N VAL A 387 -18.13 -10.61 1.06
CA VAL A 387 -17.93 -10.34 -0.37
C VAL A 387 -19.25 -10.40 -1.13
N VAL A 388 -20.03 -11.47 -0.91
CA VAL A 388 -21.34 -11.63 -1.57
C VAL A 388 -22.35 -10.61 -1.06
N TRP A 389 -22.37 -10.33 0.24
CA TRP A 389 -23.26 -9.32 0.80
C TRP A 389 -22.89 -7.92 0.31
N GLY A 390 -21.60 -7.58 0.35
CA GLY A 390 -21.09 -6.27 -0.05
C GLY A 390 -21.25 -5.98 -1.54
N SER A 391 -21.34 -7.00 -2.40
CA SER A 391 -21.64 -6.80 -3.82
C SER A 391 -23.09 -6.39 -4.09
N MET A 392 -24.00 -6.56 -3.14
CA MET A 392 -25.43 -6.27 -3.32
C MET A 392 -25.87 -4.95 -2.67
N GLN A 393 -25.01 -4.31 -1.89
CA GLN A 393 -25.38 -3.13 -1.10
C GLN A 393 -24.75 -1.87 -1.69
N ASP A 394 -25.49 -0.75 -1.67
CA ASP A 394 -24.89 0.56 -1.85
C ASP A 394 -24.19 0.95 -0.53
N LEU A 395 -22.87 0.83 -0.55
CA LEU A 395 -22.01 0.95 0.64
C LEU A 395 -21.54 2.39 0.90
N SER A 396 -22.23 3.42 0.39
CA SER A 396 -21.96 4.84 0.69
C SER A 396 -21.77 5.11 2.21
N THR A 397 -22.58 4.49 3.07
CA THR A 397 -22.44 4.59 4.54
C THR A 397 -21.24 3.82 5.13
N VAL A 398 -20.79 2.75 4.46
CA VAL A 398 -19.64 1.94 4.91
C VAL A 398 -18.31 2.62 4.59
N PHE A 399 -18.23 3.49 3.58
CA PHE A 399 -17.06 4.36 3.36
C PHE A 399 -16.76 5.22 4.61
N ALA A 400 -17.76 5.84 5.21
CA ALA A 400 -17.56 6.68 6.40
C ALA A 400 -17.09 5.87 7.61
N PHE A 401 -17.66 4.67 7.81
CA PHE A 401 -17.20 3.76 8.88
C PHE A 401 -15.76 3.28 8.65
N ALA A 402 -15.42 2.95 7.41
CA ALA A 402 -14.08 2.52 7.03
C ALA A 402 -13.06 3.66 7.23
N ASP A 403 -13.38 4.89 6.83
CA ASP A 403 -12.54 6.08 7.04
C ASP A 403 -12.27 6.34 8.54
N ILE A 404 -13.30 6.24 9.38
CA ILE A 404 -13.17 6.45 10.84
C ILE A 404 -12.27 5.39 11.46
N THR A 405 -12.54 4.11 11.18
CA THR A 405 -11.74 3.01 11.74
C THR A 405 -10.30 3.04 11.23
N MET A 406 -10.09 3.37 9.96
CA MET A 406 -8.78 3.61 9.36
C MET A 406 -8.05 4.76 10.04
N THR A 407 -8.74 5.87 10.35
CA THR A 407 -8.13 7.00 11.05
C THR A 407 -7.69 6.61 12.47
N CYS A 408 -8.51 5.87 13.20
CA CYS A 408 -8.14 5.34 14.51
C CYS A 408 -6.93 4.39 14.42
N LEU A 409 -6.91 3.50 13.41
CA LEU A 409 -5.81 2.59 13.14
C LEU A 409 -4.50 3.36 12.89
N ALA A 410 -4.54 4.35 12.00
CA ALA A 410 -3.43 5.22 11.68
C ALA A 410 -2.91 5.96 12.90
N PHE A 411 -3.81 6.50 13.74
CA PHE A 411 -3.45 7.18 14.98
C PHE A 411 -2.61 6.28 15.89
N VAL A 412 -3.08 5.05 16.16
CA VAL A 412 -2.37 4.08 16.99
C VAL A 412 -1.00 3.75 16.39
N ASN A 413 -0.93 3.50 15.09
CA ASN A 413 0.30 3.20 14.36
C ASN A 413 1.31 4.35 14.44
N LEU A 414 0.89 5.56 14.08
CA LEU A 414 1.74 6.75 14.03
C LEU A 414 2.28 7.14 15.41
N VAL A 415 1.48 7.04 16.47
CA VAL A 415 1.95 7.21 17.85
C VAL A 415 3.03 6.19 18.18
N ALA A 416 2.83 4.93 17.80
CA ALA A 416 3.83 3.89 18.04
C ALA A 416 5.14 4.15 17.27
N LEU A 417 5.05 4.55 16.00
CA LEU A 417 6.19 4.92 15.18
C LEU A 417 6.95 6.12 15.75
N ALA A 418 6.25 7.15 16.21
CA ALA A 418 6.87 8.33 16.82
C ALA A 418 7.69 7.95 18.06
N LEU A 419 7.15 7.05 18.91
CA LEU A 419 7.83 6.57 20.12
C LEU A 419 9.01 5.64 19.80
N LEU A 420 8.89 4.80 18.77
CA LEU A 420 9.96 3.87 18.32
C LEU A 420 10.94 4.50 17.32
N PHE A 421 10.75 5.77 16.96
CA PHE A 421 11.49 6.41 15.89
C PHE A 421 13.01 6.39 16.12
N LYS A 422 13.45 6.52 17.38
CA LYS A 422 14.88 6.42 17.74
C LYS A 422 15.48 5.06 17.41
N VAL A 423 14.72 3.97 17.62
CA VAL A 423 15.14 2.61 17.26
C VAL A 423 15.23 2.49 15.74
N GLY A 424 14.19 2.96 15.03
CA GLY A 424 14.18 2.98 13.56
C GLY A 424 15.38 3.73 12.97
N LEU A 425 15.74 4.90 13.54
CA LEU A 425 16.92 5.66 13.14
C LEU A 425 18.23 4.90 13.39
N ARG A 426 18.34 4.15 14.49
CA ARG A 426 19.54 3.36 14.80
C ARG A 426 19.74 2.22 13.80
N VAL A 427 18.66 1.53 13.44
CA VAL A 427 18.68 0.46 12.42
C VAL A 427 18.95 1.03 11.02
N MET A 428 18.39 2.20 10.70
CA MET A 428 18.70 2.91 9.46
C MET A 428 20.18 3.29 9.38
N ARG A 429 20.77 3.79 10.48
CA ARG A 429 22.20 4.13 10.54
C ARG A 429 23.09 2.91 10.35
N ASP A 430 22.79 1.79 11.00
CA ASP A 430 23.56 0.55 10.79
C ASP A 430 23.49 0.12 9.31
N TYR A 431 22.31 0.17 8.69
CA TYR A 431 22.16 -0.08 7.25
C TYR A 431 22.99 0.87 6.39
N ASP A 432 22.94 2.17 6.70
CA ASP A 432 23.65 3.21 5.97
C ASP A 432 25.17 3.07 6.08
N ASP A 433 25.67 2.74 7.26
CA ASP A 433 27.09 2.64 7.53
C ASP A 433 27.69 1.39 6.89
N GLN A 434 26.97 0.25 6.88
CA GLN A 434 27.36 -0.92 6.10
C GLN A 434 27.42 -0.63 4.60
N ARG A 435 26.44 0.12 4.06
CA ARG A 435 26.44 0.51 2.64
C ARG A 435 27.58 1.45 2.28
N LYS A 436 27.88 2.44 3.13
CA LYS A 436 29.04 3.32 2.95
C LYS A 436 30.36 2.57 3.00
N ALA A 437 30.44 1.50 3.80
CA ALA A 437 31.59 0.61 3.86
C ALA A 437 31.72 -0.32 2.63
N GLY A 438 30.83 -0.20 1.64
CA GLY A 438 30.89 -0.99 0.40
C GLY A 438 30.30 -2.40 0.52
N VAL A 439 29.62 -2.72 1.63
CA VAL A 439 28.92 -4.00 1.79
C VAL A 439 27.75 -4.04 0.82
N LYS A 440 27.82 -4.91 -0.19
CA LYS A 440 26.77 -5.03 -1.23
C LYS A 440 25.42 -5.43 -0.63
N GLN A 441 25.42 -6.40 0.30
CA GLN A 441 24.22 -6.84 0.99
C GLN A 441 24.39 -6.66 2.50
N PRO A 442 23.92 -5.54 3.06
CA PRO A 442 23.94 -5.33 4.50
C PRO A 442 23.26 -6.48 5.25
N VAL A 443 23.80 -6.84 6.40
CA VAL A 443 23.30 -7.94 7.25
C VAL A 443 23.03 -7.41 8.65
N PHE A 444 21.86 -7.73 9.18
CA PHE A 444 21.46 -7.30 10.51
C PHE A 444 21.99 -8.25 11.57
N ASP A 445 22.84 -7.72 12.44
CA ASP A 445 23.39 -8.45 13.56
C ASP A 445 22.66 -8.09 14.85
N SER A 446 21.91 -9.06 15.37
CA SER A 446 21.16 -8.93 16.63
C SER A 446 22.05 -8.59 17.84
N SER A 447 23.36 -8.92 17.81
CA SER A 447 24.29 -8.67 18.91
C SER A 447 24.51 -7.16 19.16
N LYS A 448 24.51 -6.36 18.09
CA LYS A 448 24.60 -4.88 18.13
C LYS A 448 23.33 -4.23 18.68
N PHE A 449 22.28 -5.02 18.89
CA PHE A 449 20.95 -4.60 19.32
C PHE A 449 20.44 -5.39 20.53
N ALA A 450 21.35 -5.79 21.42
CA ALA A 450 21.06 -6.59 22.61
C ALA A 450 20.07 -5.95 23.61
N ASP A 451 19.90 -4.62 23.56
CA ASP A 451 18.90 -3.89 24.37
C ASP A 451 17.46 -4.04 23.86
N LEU A 452 17.28 -4.53 22.62
CA LEU A 452 15.97 -4.73 22.01
C LEU A 452 15.47 -6.15 22.27
N ASP A 453 14.14 -6.28 22.41
CA ASP A 453 13.48 -7.58 22.50
C ASP A 453 13.35 -8.22 21.11
N LEU A 454 14.44 -8.82 20.63
CA LEU A 454 14.56 -9.45 19.31
C LEU A 454 14.37 -10.96 19.39
N ASP A 455 13.84 -11.57 18.32
CA ASP A 455 13.77 -13.02 18.19
C ASP A 455 15.05 -13.54 17.56
N ARG A 456 15.83 -14.30 18.31
CA ARG A 456 17.11 -14.86 17.82
C ARG A 456 16.94 -15.91 16.73
N ASN A 457 15.74 -16.52 16.63
CA ASN A 457 15.43 -17.43 15.54
C ASN A 457 15.14 -16.66 14.24
N ALA A 458 14.60 -15.43 14.34
CA ALA A 458 14.37 -14.57 13.18
C ALA A 458 15.62 -13.75 12.81
N TRP A 459 16.45 -13.41 13.80
CA TRP A 459 17.67 -12.61 13.65
C TRP A 459 18.83 -13.23 14.42
N PRO A 460 19.72 -13.99 13.75
CA PRO A 460 20.86 -14.61 14.42
C PRO A 460 21.88 -13.56 14.91
N ALA A 461 22.65 -13.91 15.92
CA ALA A 461 23.79 -13.11 16.39
C ALA A 461 25.05 -13.48 15.58
N ASN A 462 25.89 -12.50 15.27
CA ASN A 462 27.12 -12.66 14.49
C ASN A 462 26.91 -13.42 13.16
N PRO A 463 26.01 -12.95 12.28
CA PRO A 463 25.81 -13.60 10.99
C PRO A 463 27.07 -13.50 10.13
N GLN A 464 27.38 -14.54 9.36
CA GLN A 464 28.49 -14.51 8.41
C GLN A 464 28.23 -13.43 7.36
N VAL A 465 29.11 -12.43 7.31
CA VAL A 465 29.08 -11.37 6.29
C VAL A 465 29.91 -11.87 5.11
N GLU A 466 29.25 -12.31 4.03
CA GLU A 466 29.94 -12.54 2.77
C GLU A 466 30.53 -11.22 2.28
N THR A 467 31.86 -11.09 2.35
CA THR A 467 32.55 -9.90 1.87
C THR A 467 32.88 -10.06 0.38
N ALA A 468 32.97 -8.95 -0.35
CA ALA A 468 33.22 -8.98 -1.81
C ALA A 468 34.49 -9.75 -2.21
N THR A 469 35.43 -9.94 -1.28
CA THR A 469 36.65 -10.74 -1.40
C THR A 469 36.41 -12.26 -1.46
N ASP A 470 35.32 -12.79 -0.88
CA ASP A 470 35.06 -14.23 -0.87
C ASP A 470 34.67 -14.78 -2.26
N ASN A 471 34.09 -13.94 -3.12
CA ASN A 471 33.76 -14.32 -4.50
C ASN A 471 35.00 -14.46 -5.39
N ALA A 472 36.13 -13.83 -5.04
CA ALA A 472 37.37 -13.97 -5.79
C ALA A 472 38.12 -15.26 -5.43
N VAL A 473 37.98 -15.74 -4.18
CA VAL A 473 38.62 -16.99 -3.74
C VAL A 473 37.78 -18.21 -4.12
N GLY A 474 36.44 -18.11 -4.06
CA GLY A 474 35.53 -19.19 -4.46
C GLY A 474 35.61 -19.55 -5.95
N GLN A 475 35.82 -18.58 -6.84
CA GLN A 475 35.98 -18.85 -8.27
C GLN A 475 37.31 -19.53 -8.63
N VAL A 476 38.36 -19.36 -7.83
CA VAL A 476 39.65 -20.01 -8.04
C VAL A 476 39.66 -21.47 -7.56
N GLN A 477 38.84 -21.81 -6.56
CA GLN A 477 38.75 -23.19 -6.05
C GLN A 477 37.83 -24.11 -6.87
N THR A 478 36.88 -23.59 -7.63
CA THR A 478 36.06 -24.39 -8.57
C THR A 478 36.72 -24.65 -9.92
N GLN A 479 37.97 -24.20 -10.14
CA GLN A 479 38.74 -24.46 -11.37
C GLN A 479 39.99 -25.33 -11.15
N ARG A 480 40.02 -26.17 -10.11
CA ARG A 480 41.04 -27.23 -9.97
C ARG A 480 40.42 -28.60 -9.82
#